data_AF-A0A2G2VH39-F1
#
_entry.id   AF-A0A2G2VH39-F1
#
_cell.length_a   1.000
_cell.length_b   1.000
_cell.length_c   1.000
_cell.angle_alpha   90.00
_cell.angle_beta   90.00
_cell.angle_gamma   90.00
#
_symmetry.space_group_name_H-M   'P 1'
#
loop_
_entity.id
_entity.type
_entity.pdbx_description
1 polymer ?
#
loop_
_entity_poly.entity_id
_entity_poly.type
_entity_poly.pdbx_seq_one_letter_code
_entity_poly.pdbx_strand_id
1 'polypeptide(L)'
;MPQTKNLSFVEGDIFQSIPHADAIFLKLVMHNWSYEDCVKILQRSREANTYNNEGRKEKVLILDMVLNRYEDKEDMIEVKLLFDVLIMVLLAGEGGRGRELRKNEKGYSLSLDS
;
A
#
# COMPACT_ATOMS: atom_id res chain seq x y z
N MET A 1 -6.58 -5.99 -23.35
CA MET A 1 -7.70 -5.48 -22.52
C MET A 1 -8.37 -4.32 -23.22
N PRO A 2 -9.68 -4.08 -23.04
CA PRO A 2 -10.38 -2.96 -23.69
C PRO A 2 -9.86 -1.62 -23.17
N GLN A 3 -9.64 -0.67 -24.08
CA GLN A 3 -9.16 0.68 -23.75
C GLN A 3 -10.25 1.70 -24.10
N THR A 4 -10.46 2.68 -23.23
CA THR A 4 -11.38 3.79 -23.47
C THR A 4 -10.66 5.11 -23.28
N LYS A 5 -11.33 6.23 -23.59
CA LYS A 5 -10.79 7.58 -23.35
C LYS A 5 -10.37 7.81 -21.90
N ASN A 6 -11.04 7.16 -20.94
CA ASN A 6 -10.84 7.38 -19.50
C ASN A 6 -10.21 6.17 -18.78
N LEU A 7 -9.87 5.11 -19.52
CA LEU A 7 -9.31 3.88 -18.94
C LEU A 7 -8.26 3.30 -19.88
N SER A 8 -7.03 3.28 -19.40
CA SER A 8 -5.91 2.60 -20.03
C SER A 8 -5.38 1.51 -19.11
N PHE A 9 -4.96 0.41 -19.72
CA PHE A 9 -4.23 -0.65 -19.03
C PHE A 9 -2.79 -0.57 -19.52
N VAL A 10 -1.85 -0.44 -18.58
CA VAL A 10 -0.43 -0.35 -18.85
C VAL A 10 0.22 -1.54 -18.15
N GLU A 11 0.89 -2.37 -18.93
CA GLU A 11 1.76 -3.42 -18.39
C GLU A 11 3.06 -2.78 -17.89
N GLY A 12 3.55 -3.24 -16.75
CA GLY A 12 4.78 -2.71 -16.18
C GLY A 12 5.15 -3.37 -14.86
N ASP A 13 6.37 -3.07 -14.42
CA ASP A 13 6.91 -3.48 -13.14
C ASP A 13 6.97 -2.26 -12.20
N ILE A 14 6.18 -2.33 -11.13
CA ILE A 14 6.05 -1.27 -10.12
C ILE A 14 7.35 -0.96 -9.39
N PHE A 15 8.32 -1.89 -9.36
CA PHE A 15 9.64 -1.67 -8.76
C PHE A 15 10.57 -0.87 -9.67
N GLN A 16 10.32 -0.92 -10.98
CA GLN A 16 11.11 -0.20 -11.99
C GLN A 16 10.58 1.22 -12.19
N SER A 17 9.29 1.36 -12.52
CA SER A 17 8.69 2.67 -12.74
C SER A 17 7.17 2.65 -12.58
N ILE A 18 6.62 3.79 -12.16
CA ILE A 18 5.19 4.03 -12.13
C ILE A 18 4.89 5.15 -13.13
N PRO A 19 3.88 5.01 -14.01
CA PRO A 19 3.50 6.06 -14.92
C PRO A 19 3.13 7.35 -14.19
N HIS A 20 3.45 8.50 -14.79
CA HIS A 20 3.11 9.80 -14.24
C HIS A 20 1.58 9.95 -14.08
N ALA A 21 1.14 10.42 -12.91
CA ALA A 21 -0.27 10.63 -12.59
C ALA A 21 -0.45 11.75 -11.56
N ASP A 22 -1.62 12.40 -11.57
CA ASP A 22 -1.96 13.43 -10.57
C ASP A 22 -2.18 12.85 -9.16
N ALA A 23 -2.56 11.57 -9.10
CA ALA A 23 -2.73 10.82 -7.88
C ALA A 23 -2.44 9.33 -8.13
N ILE A 24 -1.84 8.68 -7.13
CA ILE A 24 -1.54 7.25 -7.16
C ILE A 24 -2.39 6.56 -6.10
N PHE A 25 -3.12 5.52 -6.50
CA PHE A 25 -3.97 4.73 -5.63
C PHE A 25 -3.43 3.31 -5.48
N LEU A 26 -2.94 2.98 -4.29
CA LEU A 26 -2.42 1.66 -3.94
C LEU A 26 -3.44 0.95 -3.07
N LYS A 27 -4.25 0.09 -3.68
CA LYS A 27 -5.27 -0.70 -2.98
C LYS A 27 -4.75 -2.11 -2.73
N LEU A 28 -4.68 -2.50 -1.45
CA LEU A 28 -4.37 -3.88 -1.06
C LEU A 28 -3.01 -4.36 -1.61
N VAL A 29 -2.06 -3.43 -1.78
CA VAL A 29 -0.73 -3.73 -2.32
C VAL A 29 0.26 -3.97 -1.19
N MET A 30 0.17 -3.24 -0.08
CA MET A 30 1.24 -3.20 0.93
C MET A 30 1.33 -4.51 1.72
N HIS A 31 0.21 -5.19 1.95
CA HIS A 31 0.20 -6.48 2.66
C HIS A 31 0.88 -7.62 1.90
N ASN A 32 1.03 -7.52 0.58
CA ASN A 32 1.65 -8.57 -0.25
C ASN A 32 3.19 -8.54 -0.19
N TRP A 33 3.78 -7.40 0.15
CA TRP A 33 5.21 -7.17 -0.03
C TRP A 33 5.95 -7.00 1.29
N SER A 34 7.23 -7.35 1.34
CA SER A 34 8.08 -7.05 2.50
C SER A 34 8.07 -5.54 2.83
N TYR A 35 8.51 -5.18 4.04
CA TYR A 35 8.66 -3.76 4.41
C TYR A 35 9.59 -3.01 3.45
N GLU A 36 10.73 -3.60 3.10
CA GLU A 36 11.71 -2.99 2.20
C GLU A 36 11.11 -2.74 0.81
N ASP A 37 10.33 -3.69 0.32
CA ASP A 37 9.67 -3.58 -0.98
C ASP A 37 8.51 -2.58 -0.94
N CYS A 38 7.77 -2.51 0.16
CA CYS A 38 6.79 -1.45 0.41
C CYS A 38 7.42 -0.06 0.33
N VAL A 39 8.59 0.14 0.95
CA VAL A 39 9.31 1.42 0.90
C VAL A 39 9.73 1.74 -0.53
N LYS A 40 10.24 0.77 -1.29
CA LYS A 40 10.59 0.96 -2.71
C LYS A 40 9.37 1.38 -3.55
N ILE A 41 8.22 0.72 -3.37
CA ILE A 41 6.98 1.06 -4.09
C ILE A 41 6.53 2.50 -3.77
N LEU A 42 6.57 2.91 -2.51
CA LEU A 42 6.23 4.27 -2.10
C LEU A 42 7.22 5.31 -2.66
N GLN A 43 8.51 4.97 -2.73
CA GLN A 43 9.51 5.82 -3.36
C GLN A 43 9.26 5.99 -4.86
N ARG A 44 9.00 4.90 -5.60
CA ARG A 44 8.63 4.96 -7.03
C ARG A 44 7.37 5.81 -7.24
N SER A 45 6.40 5.70 -6.34
CA SER A 45 5.17 6.50 -6.40
C SER A 45 5.46 7.99 -6.24
N ARG A 46 6.39 8.34 -5.36
CA ARG A 46 6.81 9.73 -5.18
C ARG A 46 7.61 10.26 -6.38
N GLU A 47 8.45 9.45 -7.00
CA GLU A 47 9.24 9.83 -8.18
C GLU A 47 8.35 10.04 -9.42
N ALA A 48 7.32 9.22 -9.60
CA ALA A 48 6.31 9.38 -10.66
C ALA A 48 5.53 10.70 -10.55
N ASN A 49 5.47 11.27 -9.34
CA ASN A 49 4.78 12.51 -9.04
C ASN A 49 5.65 13.76 -9.27
N THR A 50 6.97 13.69 -9.10
CA THR A 50 7.85 14.88 -9.09
C THR A 50 8.02 15.68 -10.41
N TYR A 51 7.31 15.33 -11.50
CA TYR A 51 7.49 15.98 -12.80
C TYR A 51 6.65 17.26 -13.03
N ASN A 52 5.70 17.59 -12.15
CA ASN A 52 4.86 18.78 -12.34
C ASN A 52 5.42 20.02 -11.60
N ASN A 53 6.04 20.93 -12.37
CA ASN A 53 6.53 22.25 -11.94
C ASN A 53 5.44 23.24 -11.45
N GLU A 54 4.19 22.81 -11.26
CA GLU A 54 3.01 23.68 -11.02
C GLU A 54 2.59 23.83 -9.55
N GLY A 55 3.35 23.28 -8.59
CA GLY A 55 3.06 23.46 -7.17
C GLY A 55 1.77 22.77 -6.67
N ARG A 56 1.17 21.88 -7.46
CA ARG A 56 0.09 20.99 -7.00
C ARG A 56 0.69 19.94 -6.06
N LYS A 57 0.05 19.74 -4.89
CA LYS A 57 0.39 18.64 -3.99
C LYS A 57 -0.15 17.34 -4.58
N GLU A 58 0.72 16.52 -5.18
CA GLU A 58 0.33 15.17 -5.58
C GLU A 58 0.04 14.29 -4.36
N LYS A 59 -0.94 13.41 -4.50
CA LYS A 59 -1.46 12.58 -3.41
C LYS A 59 -1.22 11.11 -3.71
N VAL A 60 -0.59 10.41 -2.77
CA VAL A 60 -0.57 8.94 -2.74
C VAL A 60 -1.63 8.49 -1.74
N LEU A 61 -2.63 7.74 -2.22
CA LEU A 61 -3.68 7.18 -1.40
C LEU A 61 -3.43 5.67 -1.24
N ILE A 62 -3.19 5.26 0.00
CA ILE A 62 -2.99 3.86 0.37
C ILE A 62 -4.28 3.37 1.02
N LEU A 63 -4.88 2.34 0.45
CA LEU A 63 -6.01 1.64 1.04
C LEU A 63 -5.56 0.23 1.37
N ASP A 64 -5.27 -0.01 2.64
CA ASP A 64 -4.89 -1.32 3.13
C ASP A 64 -5.54 -1.63 4.48
N MET A 65 -5.67 -2.92 4.78
CA MET A 65 -6.18 -3.37 6.08
C MET A 65 -5.06 -3.32 7.11
N VAL A 66 -5.24 -2.45 8.09
CA VAL A 66 -4.32 -2.32 9.22
C VAL A 66 -5.03 -2.83 10.46
N LEU A 67 -4.49 -3.86 11.11
CA LEU A 67 -5.00 -4.34 12.38
C LEU A 67 -4.58 -3.39 13.51
N ASN A 68 -5.56 -2.83 14.23
CA ASN A 68 -5.34 -2.03 15.42
C ASN A 68 -6.16 -2.61 16.57
N ARG A 69 -5.53 -3.47 17.38
CA ARG A 69 -6.18 -4.18 18.50
C ARG A 69 -6.77 -3.26 19.58
N TYR A 70 -6.41 -1.98 19.60
CA TYR A 70 -6.84 -1.04 20.64
C TYR A 70 -7.97 -0.09 20.17
N GLU A 71 -8.07 0.17 18.86
CA GLU A 71 -9.10 1.07 18.30
C GLU A 71 -10.17 0.33 17.49
N ASP A 72 -9.89 -0.89 17.01
CA ASP A 72 -10.83 -1.66 16.22
C ASP A 72 -11.94 -2.29 17.09
N LYS A 73 -13.16 -2.30 16.57
CA LYS A 73 -14.27 -3.08 17.14
C LYS A 73 -14.00 -4.57 16.99
N GLU A 74 -14.56 -5.38 17.88
CA GLU A 74 -14.36 -6.84 17.89
C GLU A 74 -14.66 -7.52 16.55
N ASP A 75 -15.82 -7.22 15.93
CA ASP A 75 -16.17 -7.72 14.59
C ASP A 75 -15.15 -7.32 13.51
N MET A 76 -14.57 -6.12 13.63
CA MET A 76 -13.56 -5.62 12.69
C MET A 76 -12.21 -6.31 12.89
N ILE A 77 -11.86 -6.61 14.14
CA ILE A 77 -10.68 -7.43 14.47
C ILE A 77 -10.83 -8.81 13.82
N GLU A 78 -12.00 -9.45 13.97
CA GLU A 78 -12.26 -10.77 13.37
C GLU A 78 -12.10 -10.74 11.84
N VAL A 79 -12.73 -9.77 11.15
CA VAL A 79 -12.61 -9.64 9.69
C VAL A 79 -11.16 -9.42 9.25
N LYS A 80 -10.41 -8.56 9.95
CA LYS A 80 -9.00 -8.29 9.64
C LYS A 80 -8.12 -9.53 9.87
N LEU A 81 -8.39 -10.32 10.92
CA LEU A 81 -7.69 -11.57 11.18
C LEU A 81 -8.02 -12.65 10.14
N LEU A 82 -9.30 -12.78 9.76
CA LEU A 82 -9.71 -13.68 8.67
C LEU A 82 -9.04 -13.29 7.35
N PHE A 83 -8.91 -11.99 7.08
CA PHE A 83 -8.19 -11.50 5.91
C PHE A 83 -6.69 -11.82 5.98
N ASP A 84 -6.05 -11.65 7.14
CA ASP A 84 -4.63 -12.00 7.33
C ASP A 84 -4.37 -13.51 7.08
N VAL A 85 -5.25 -14.38 7.58
CA VAL A 85 -5.21 -15.82 7.30
C VAL A 85 -5.44 -16.10 5.81
N LEU A 86 -6.39 -15.42 5.17
CA LEU A 86 -6.65 -15.56 3.74
C LEU A 86 -5.41 -15.19 2.92
N ILE A 87 -4.75 -14.08 3.24
CA ILE A 87 -3.52 -13.66 2.57
C ILE A 87 -2.38 -14.64 2.81
N MET A 88 -2.25 -15.19 4.02
CA MET A 88 -1.28 -16.24 4.32
C MET A 88 -1.50 -17.48 3.45
N VAL A 89 -2.74 -17.89 3.21
CA VAL A 89 -3.07 -19.05 2.35
C VAL A 89 -2.83 -18.74 0.88
N LEU A 90 -3.26 -17.57 0.40
CA LEU A 90 -3.12 -17.18 -1.01
C LEU A 90 -1.67 -16.89 -1.40
N LEU A 91 -0.85 -16.42 -0.47
CA LEU A 91 0.54 -16.02 -0.68
C LEU A 91 1.54 -16.91 0.08
N ALA A 92 1.15 -18.16 0.36
CA ALA A 92 1.95 -19.15 1.10
C ALA A 92 3.30 -19.44 0.38
N GLY A 93 4.25 -18.54 0.57
CA GLY A 93 5.56 -18.50 -0.09
C GLY A 93 6.43 -17.35 0.43
N GLU A 94 5.86 -16.19 0.78
CA GLU A 94 6.63 -15.04 1.28
C GLU A 94 5.97 -14.37 2.50
N GLY A 95 6.18 -14.97 3.67
CA GLY A 95 6.42 -14.27 4.94
C GLY A 95 5.41 -13.21 5.39
N GLY A 96 4.19 -13.62 5.73
CA GLY A 96 3.28 -12.84 6.59
C GLY A 96 3.82 -12.74 8.02
N ARG A 97 4.80 -11.87 8.27
CA ARG A 97 5.16 -11.44 9.62
C ARG A 97 4.33 -10.20 9.93
N GLY A 98 3.40 -10.33 10.89
CA GLY A 98 2.48 -9.26 11.29
C GLY A 98 3.22 -7.94 11.49
N ARG A 99 2.81 -6.91 10.75
CA ARG A 99 3.39 -5.57 10.83
C ARG A 99 2.56 -4.72 11.78
N GLU A 100 3.15 -4.31 12.90
CA GLU A 100 2.51 -3.40 13.86
C GLU A 100 2.84 -1.95 13.45
N LEU A 101 1.80 -1.14 13.25
CA LEU A 101 1.92 0.27 12.89
C LEU A 101 1.73 1.14 14.13
N ARG A 102 2.71 1.99 14.46
CA ARG A 102 2.60 3.04 15.48
C ARG A 102 2.16 4.36 14.89
N LYS A 103 1.16 4.98 15.51
CA LYS A 103 0.65 6.30 15.13
C LYS A 103 1.66 7.41 15.44
N ASN A 104 1.83 8.35 14.52
CA ASN A 104 2.60 9.57 14.68
C ASN A 104 1.84 10.79 14.14
N GLU A 105 2.45 11.96 14.27
CA GLU A 105 1.87 13.28 13.92
C GLU A 105 1.53 13.43 12.42
N LYS A 106 2.02 12.51 11.57
CA LYS A 106 1.84 12.48 10.12
C LYS A 106 0.98 11.30 9.63
N GLY A 107 0.48 10.43 10.52
CA GLY A 107 -0.28 9.23 10.19
C GLY A 107 0.24 7.96 10.89
N TYR A 108 0.08 6.79 10.28
CA TYR A 108 0.63 5.53 10.80
C TYR A 108 2.07 5.32 10.30
N SER A 109 3.00 4.98 11.19
CA SER A 109 4.40 4.63 10.90
C SER A 109 4.74 3.22 11.36
N LEU A 110 5.51 2.46 10.59
CA LEU A 110 5.99 1.14 11.01
C LEU A 110 6.95 1.28 12.21
N SER A 111 6.82 0.42 13.21
CA SER A 111 7.81 0.30 14.29
C SER A 111 8.02 -1.17 14.63
N LEU A 112 9.27 -1.55 14.88
CA LEU A 112 9.66 -2.88 15.34
C LEU A 112 10.05 -2.77 16.81
N ASP A 113 9.51 -3.65 17.65
CA ASP A 113 10.18 -4.03 18.89
C ASP A 113 11.36 -4.94 18.51
N SER A 114 12.54 -4.57 19.00
CA SER A 114 13.83 -5.25 18.80
C SER A 114 13.87 -6.67 19.37
#